data_AF-A0A6P5KXF8-F1
#
_entry.id   AF-A0A6P5KXF8-F1
#
_cell.length_a   1.000
_cell.length_b   1.000
_cell.length_c   1.000
_cell.angle_alpha   90.00
_cell.angle_beta   90.00
_cell.angle_gamma   90.00
#
_symmetry.space_group_name_H-M   'P 1'
#
loop_
_entity.id
_entity.type
_entity.pdbx_description
1 polymer ?
#
loop_
_entity_poly.entity_id
_entity_poly.type
_entity_poly.pdbx_seq_one_letter_code
_entity_poly.pdbx_strand_id
1 'polypeptide(L)'
;MAAPRDSQSTRSPEPMAAVAASAAGAGTRAPAALALRVVAECGRSKARACELRLPHGTVATPVFMPVGTQGTMKGVTAAQLDSLGCTICLGNTYHLGMRPGPELIQKAGGLHGFMNWNQNLLTDSGGFQMVSLLALSEVTEEGVRFRSPYDGTEILLSPEKSVEIQNALGSDIMMQLDDVVSSTLTGSRVEEAMHRSIRWLDRCISANRRPDRQNLFAIIQGGLDPVLRSKCLEEMTKRDVPGFAIGGLSGGESKEQFWKMVTLSTDRLPREKPRYLMGVGYATDLVVCVALGCDMFDCVFPTRTARFGSALVPTGNLQLKKKQFAKDFRPIDEACTPGPSSMLYYTATTRLPCIMSLCTTSPTSCS
;
A
#
# COMPACT_ATOMS: atom_id res chain seq x y z
N MET A 1 79.13 -42.08 -33.42
CA MET A 1 78.41 -42.72 -32.31
C MET A 1 78.46 -41.78 -31.10
N ALA A 2 77.31 -41.58 -30.46
CA ALA A 2 77.05 -40.87 -29.20
C ALA A 2 77.15 -39.32 -29.18
N ALA A 3 75.97 -38.68 -29.20
CA ALA A 3 75.72 -37.31 -28.75
C ALA A 3 75.39 -37.27 -27.25
N PRO A 4 75.64 -36.16 -26.52
CA PRO A 4 75.31 -36.06 -25.10
C PRO A 4 73.96 -35.38 -24.82
N ARG A 5 73.15 -36.11 -24.04
CA ARG A 5 72.20 -35.75 -22.97
C ARG A 5 71.70 -34.29 -22.88
N ASP A 6 70.43 -34.11 -23.23
CA ASP A 6 69.59 -32.99 -22.78
C ASP A 6 68.85 -33.33 -21.47
N SER A 7 68.76 -32.31 -20.62
CA SER A 7 68.18 -32.28 -19.28
C SER A 7 66.65 -32.47 -19.26
N GLN A 8 66.18 -33.41 -18.44
CA GLN A 8 64.77 -33.54 -18.06
C GLN A 8 64.38 -32.44 -17.07
N SER A 9 63.50 -31.53 -17.51
CA SER A 9 62.74 -30.61 -16.66
C SER A 9 61.44 -31.29 -16.26
N THR A 10 61.30 -31.59 -14.97
CA THR A 10 60.10 -32.13 -14.33
C THR A 10 59.11 -30.98 -14.09
N ARG A 11 57.98 -30.97 -14.82
CA ARG A 11 56.84 -30.10 -14.50
C ARG A 11 56.00 -30.74 -13.40
N SER A 12 55.93 -30.09 -12.24
CA SER A 12 54.96 -30.37 -11.18
C SER A 12 53.55 -29.92 -11.60
N PRO A 13 52.47 -30.67 -11.31
CA PRO A 13 51.11 -30.21 -11.56
C PRO A 13 50.64 -29.29 -10.43
N GLU A 14 50.12 -28.11 -10.78
CA GLU A 14 49.43 -27.20 -9.86
C GLU A 14 48.10 -27.81 -9.36
N PRO A 15 47.71 -27.61 -8.09
CA PRO A 15 46.42 -28.06 -7.60
C PRO A 15 45.31 -27.06 -7.97
N MET A 16 44.36 -27.50 -8.80
CA MET A 16 43.07 -26.83 -8.97
C MET A 16 42.30 -26.89 -7.64
N ALA A 17 42.25 -25.77 -6.92
CA ALA A 17 41.36 -25.59 -5.79
C ALA A 17 39.90 -25.51 -6.29
N ALA A 18 39.16 -26.61 -6.12
CA ALA A 18 37.71 -26.64 -6.30
C ALA A 18 37.06 -25.80 -5.18
N VAL A 19 36.53 -24.65 -5.54
CA VAL A 19 35.68 -23.85 -4.65
C VAL A 19 34.33 -24.58 -4.53
N ALA A 20 34.15 -25.31 -3.44
CA ALA A 20 32.87 -25.88 -3.07
C ALA A 20 31.90 -24.74 -2.70
N ALA A 21 30.98 -24.42 -3.61
CA ALA A 21 29.84 -23.58 -3.31
C ALA A 21 28.96 -24.33 -2.29
N SER A 22 28.99 -23.86 -1.04
CA SER A 22 28.05 -24.26 0.01
C SER A 22 26.64 -23.88 -0.43
N ALA A 23 25.87 -24.88 -0.89
CA ALA A 23 24.43 -24.79 -1.04
C ALA A 23 23.79 -24.63 0.35
N ALA A 24 23.70 -23.38 0.82
CA ALA A 24 22.85 -23.03 1.92
C ALA A 24 21.41 -23.36 1.50
N GLY A 25 20.78 -24.28 2.22
CA GLY A 25 19.47 -24.82 1.90
C GLY A 25 18.44 -23.73 1.70
N ALA A 26 17.78 -23.76 0.55
CA ALA A 26 16.53 -23.06 0.33
C ALA A 26 15.48 -23.66 1.28
N GLY A 27 15.37 -23.11 2.48
CA GLY A 27 14.26 -23.37 3.37
C GLY A 27 12.97 -23.04 2.62
N THR A 28 12.10 -24.03 2.45
CA THR A 28 10.76 -23.88 1.87
C THR A 28 9.98 -22.87 2.71
N ARG A 29 9.96 -21.63 2.26
CA ARG A 29 9.17 -20.55 2.87
C ARG A 29 7.70 -20.99 2.84
N ALA A 30 7.02 -20.95 3.99
CA ALA A 30 5.59 -21.25 4.05
C ALA A 30 4.85 -20.39 3.00
N PRO A 31 3.85 -20.96 2.28
CA PRO A 31 3.10 -20.20 1.29
C PRO A 31 2.43 -18.99 1.95
N ALA A 32 2.38 -17.88 1.22
CA ALA A 32 1.72 -16.68 1.70
C ALA A 32 0.26 -16.95 2.07
N ALA A 33 -0.25 -16.28 3.10
CA ALA A 33 -1.67 -16.36 3.46
C ALA A 33 -2.60 -15.85 2.34
N LEU A 34 -2.09 -14.96 1.50
CA LEU A 34 -2.81 -14.32 0.42
C LEU A 34 -2.90 -15.20 -0.82
N ALA A 35 -4.12 -15.35 -1.33
CA ALA A 35 -4.37 -15.92 -2.65
C ALA A 35 -5.24 -14.97 -3.47
N LEU A 36 -4.87 -14.75 -4.73
CA LEU A 36 -5.64 -13.95 -5.67
C LEU A 36 -6.27 -14.86 -6.73
N ARG A 37 -7.58 -14.73 -6.94
CA ARG A 37 -8.32 -15.35 -8.04
C ARG A 37 -8.87 -14.28 -8.97
N VAL A 38 -8.42 -14.25 -10.22
CA VAL A 38 -9.03 -13.40 -11.25
C VAL A 38 -10.37 -14.03 -11.67
N VAL A 39 -11.46 -13.28 -11.50
CA VAL A 39 -12.83 -13.73 -11.79
C VAL A 39 -13.23 -13.35 -13.21
N ALA A 40 -12.92 -12.12 -13.63
CA ALA A 40 -13.22 -11.60 -14.96
C ALA A 40 -12.19 -10.54 -15.37
N GLU A 41 -11.99 -10.40 -16.68
CA GLU A 41 -11.12 -9.38 -17.28
C GLU A 41 -11.90 -8.63 -18.36
N CYS A 42 -11.65 -7.33 -18.49
CA CYS A 42 -12.26 -6.51 -19.52
C CYS A 42 -11.58 -6.80 -20.88
N GLY A 43 -12.35 -7.12 -21.92
CA GLY A 43 -11.80 -7.34 -23.26
C GLY A 43 -11.26 -6.09 -23.98
N ARG A 44 -11.41 -4.89 -23.39
CA ARG A 44 -11.03 -3.59 -23.99
C ARG A 44 -10.00 -2.80 -23.19
N SER A 45 -9.73 -3.19 -21.95
CA SER A 45 -8.82 -2.49 -21.04
C SER A 45 -8.06 -3.50 -20.18
N LYS A 46 -7.20 -3.02 -19.26
CA LYS A 46 -6.49 -3.90 -18.32
C LYS A 46 -7.28 -4.14 -17.03
N ALA A 47 -8.52 -3.66 -16.96
CA ALA A 47 -9.37 -3.85 -15.80
C ALA A 47 -9.65 -5.33 -15.55
N ARG A 48 -9.62 -5.71 -14.27
CA ARG A 48 -9.90 -7.06 -13.82
C ARG A 48 -10.67 -7.04 -12.50
N ALA A 49 -11.59 -7.97 -12.38
CA ALA A 49 -12.31 -8.26 -11.15
C ALA A 49 -11.68 -9.47 -10.50
N CYS A 50 -11.28 -9.37 -9.23
CA CYS A 50 -10.64 -10.47 -8.52
C CYS A 50 -11.26 -10.72 -7.14
N GLU A 51 -10.99 -11.90 -6.60
CA GLU A 51 -11.17 -12.23 -5.19
C GLU A 51 -9.79 -12.36 -4.54
N LEU A 52 -9.53 -11.52 -3.55
CA LEU A 52 -8.33 -11.54 -2.73
C LEU A 52 -8.67 -12.20 -1.40
N ARG A 53 -8.22 -13.44 -1.20
CA ARG A 53 -8.40 -14.16 0.06
C ARG A 53 -7.30 -13.74 1.03
N LEU A 54 -7.70 -13.28 2.20
CA LEU A 54 -6.85 -12.84 3.30
C LEU A 54 -7.30 -13.53 4.60
N PRO A 55 -6.48 -13.51 5.67
CA PRO A 55 -6.80 -14.20 6.93
C PRO A 55 -8.15 -13.83 7.55
N HIS A 56 -8.59 -12.58 7.45
CA HIS A 56 -9.85 -12.10 8.04
C HIS A 56 -10.99 -11.98 7.01
N GLY A 57 -10.86 -12.60 5.83
CA GLY A 57 -11.95 -12.72 4.86
C GLY A 57 -11.54 -12.42 3.42
N THR A 58 -12.48 -12.61 2.50
CA THR A 58 -12.27 -12.32 1.08
C THR A 58 -12.58 -10.86 0.78
N VAL A 59 -11.73 -10.22 -0.02
CA VAL A 59 -11.92 -8.87 -0.55
C VAL A 59 -12.16 -8.95 -2.05
N ALA A 60 -13.27 -8.39 -2.53
CA ALA A 60 -13.49 -8.22 -3.97
C ALA A 60 -12.67 -7.03 -4.48
N THR A 61 -11.97 -7.19 -5.61
CA THR A 61 -11.25 -6.09 -6.27
C THR A 61 -11.89 -5.78 -7.63
N PRO A 62 -11.89 -4.51 -8.10
CA PRO A 62 -11.22 -3.35 -7.51
C PRO A 62 -11.80 -2.89 -6.16
N VAL A 63 -10.94 -2.49 -5.22
CA VAL A 63 -11.35 -2.07 -3.87
C VAL A 63 -10.80 -0.71 -3.49
N PHE A 64 -11.62 0.09 -2.81
CA PHE A 64 -11.20 1.33 -2.17
C PHE A 64 -11.15 1.14 -0.64
N MET A 65 -9.96 1.31 -0.06
CA MET A 65 -9.70 1.16 1.37
C MET A 65 -9.85 2.52 2.05
N PRO A 66 -10.79 2.65 2.99
CA PRO A 66 -10.88 3.87 3.76
C PRO A 66 -9.80 3.87 4.87
N VAL A 67 -9.32 5.07 5.20
CA VAL A 67 -8.10 5.25 6.00
C VAL A 67 -8.42 5.59 7.46
N GLY A 68 -7.99 4.73 8.37
CA GLY A 68 -8.02 4.91 9.81
C GLY A 68 -6.72 5.54 10.33
N THR A 69 -6.86 6.62 11.09
CA THR A 69 -5.75 7.29 11.78
C THR A 69 -5.90 7.03 13.27
N GLN A 70 -4.94 6.36 13.92
CA GLN A 70 -5.00 5.94 15.33
C GLN A 70 -6.10 4.91 15.65
N GLY A 71 -6.28 3.91 14.78
CA GLY A 71 -7.21 2.81 15.06
C GLY A 71 -8.67 3.22 14.95
N THR A 72 -8.96 4.35 14.31
CA THR A 72 -10.34 4.73 14.00
C THR A 72 -10.39 5.53 12.71
N MET A 73 -11.50 5.36 12.01
CA MET A 73 -11.92 6.30 11.00
C MET A 73 -12.57 7.51 11.65
N LYS A 74 -12.09 8.70 11.32
CA LYS A 74 -12.57 9.93 11.96
C LYS A 74 -14.04 10.18 11.59
N GLY A 75 -14.93 10.06 12.57
CA GLY A 75 -16.37 10.28 12.42
C GLY A 75 -17.17 9.03 12.04
N VAL A 76 -16.56 7.85 12.00
CA VAL A 76 -17.23 6.58 11.64
C VAL A 76 -16.81 5.48 12.61
N THR A 77 -17.79 4.75 13.14
CA THR A 77 -17.54 3.57 13.99
C THR A 77 -17.22 2.32 13.16
N ALA A 78 -16.58 1.33 13.77
CA ALA A 78 -16.32 0.03 13.12
C ALA A 78 -17.63 -0.65 12.65
N ALA A 79 -18.69 -0.60 13.46
CA ALA A 79 -19.99 -1.15 13.10
C ALA A 79 -20.63 -0.44 11.88
N GLN A 80 -20.49 0.88 11.79
CA GLN A 80 -20.93 1.61 10.60
C GLN A 80 -20.15 1.20 9.35
N LEU A 81 -18.83 0.97 9.48
CA LEU A 81 -18.03 0.51 8.34
C LEU A 81 -18.39 -0.89 7.87
N ASP A 82 -18.61 -1.80 8.81
CA ASP A 82 -19.07 -3.15 8.49
C ASP A 82 -20.45 -3.09 7.81
N SER A 83 -21.36 -2.24 8.29
CA SER A 83 -22.67 -2.03 7.65
C SER A 83 -22.57 -1.44 6.24
N LEU A 84 -21.50 -0.71 5.91
CA LEU A 84 -21.21 -0.18 4.57
C LEU A 84 -20.62 -1.25 3.63
N GLY A 85 -20.43 -2.48 4.10
CA GLY A 85 -19.83 -3.56 3.31
C GLY A 85 -18.33 -3.40 3.11
N CYS A 86 -17.66 -2.61 3.96
CA CYS A 86 -16.21 -2.45 3.88
C CYS A 86 -15.51 -3.73 4.37
N THR A 87 -14.78 -4.41 3.50
CA THR A 87 -14.10 -5.69 3.81
C THR A 87 -12.60 -5.52 4.07
N ILE A 88 -12.06 -4.33 3.89
CA ILE A 88 -10.66 -3.99 4.17
C ILE A 88 -10.49 -2.49 4.44
N CYS A 89 -9.71 -2.13 5.46
CA CYS A 89 -9.35 -0.75 5.79
C CYS A 89 -7.82 -0.57 5.86
N LEU A 90 -7.36 0.67 5.73
CA LEU A 90 -5.95 1.02 5.96
C LEU A 90 -5.76 1.58 7.37
N GLY A 91 -4.88 0.98 8.17
CA GLY A 91 -4.42 1.49 9.45
C GLY A 91 -3.06 2.16 9.33
N ASN A 92 -2.91 3.35 9.92
CA ASN A 92 -1.63 4.05 9.85
C ASN A 92 -0.63 3.60 10.95
N THR A 93 0.47 2.97 10.54
CA THR A 93 1.48 2.38 11.42
C THR A 93 2.21 3.42 12.25
N TYR A 94 2.54 4.57 11.67
CA TYR A 94 3.29 5.60 12.39
C TYR A 94 2.52 6.09 13.62
N HIS A 95 1.25 6.44 13.43
CA HIS A 95 0.46 6.91 14.55
C HIS A 95 0.22 5.83 15.60
N LEU A 96 -0.09 4.60 15.18
CA LEU A 96 -0.36 3.47 16.08
C LEU A 96 0.90 3.01 16.83
N GLY A 97 2.04 3.00 16.16
CA GLY A 97 3.34 2.63 16.72
C GLY A 97 3.85 3.64 17.75
N MET A 98 3.43 4.90 17.64
CA MET A 98 3.74 5.95 18.61
C MET A 98 2.75 6.02 19.76
N ARG A 99 1.45 6.04 19.45
CA ARG A 99 0.36 6.15 20.43
C ARG A 99 -0.86 5.36 19.95
N PRO A 100 -1.29 4.32 20.68
CA PRO A 100 -0.88 3.95 22.04
C PRO A 100 0.45 3.17 22.14
N GLY A 101 1.04 2.77 21.00
CA GLY A 101 2.25 1.96 20.95
C GLY A 101 1.98 0.47 20.72
N PRO A 102 2.93 -0.26 20.11
CA PRO A 102 2.73 -1.64 19.68
C PRO A 102 2.45 -2.61 20.83
N GLU A 103 3.07 -2.40 22.00
CA GLU A 103 2.90 -3.26 23.17
C GLU A 103 1.46 -3.26 23.69
N LEU A 104 0.82 -2.09 23.74
CA LEU A 104 -0.57 -1.96 24.19
C LEU A 104 -1.52 -2.59 23.18
N ILE A 105 -1.30 -2.33 21.88
CA ILE A 105 -2.10 -2.90 20.81
C ILE A 105 -2.01 -4.43 20.83
N GLN A 106 -0.80 -4.97 21.05
CA GLN A 106 -0.61 -6.41 21.17
C GLN A 106 -1.35 -7.01 22.37
N LYS A 107 -1.33 -6.33 23.53
CA LYS A 107 -2.12 -6.74 24.72
C LYS A 107 -3.63 -6.69 24.48
N ALA A 108 -4.09 -5.82 23.58
CA ALA A 108 -5.49 -5.74 23.15
C ALA A 108 -5.88 -6.78 22.08
N GLY A 109 -5.00 -7.73 21.76
CA GLY A 109 -5.25 -8.76 20.74
C GLY A 109 -4.89 -8.31 19.32
N GLY A 110 -4.01 -7.33 19.17
CA GLY A 110 -3.67 -6.72 17.89
C GLY A 110 -4.61 -5.58 17.52
N LEU A 111 -4.41 -5.02 16.33
CA LEU A 111 -5.16 -3.86 15.86
C LEU A 111 -6.64 -4.20 15.63
N HIS A 112 -6.95 -5.41 15.13
CA HIS A 112 -8.32 -5.91 15.02
C HIS A 112 -9.06 -5.86 16.36
N GLY A 113 -8.46 -6.42 17.42
CA GLY A 113 -9.04 -6.40 18.77
C GLY A 113 -9.15 -4.99 19.35
N PHE A 114 -8.11 -4.16 19.17
CA PHE A 114 -8.10 -2.77 19.63
C PHE A 114 -9.20 -1.91 18.98
N MET A 115 -9.48 -2.12 17.70
CA MET A 115 -10.48 -1.37 16.94
C MET A 115 -11.88 -1.99 17.00
N ASN A 116 -12.00 -3.21 17.54
CA ASN A 116 -13.17 -4.08 17.36
C ASN A 116 -13.55 -4.21 15.86
N TRP A 117 -12.55 -4.51 15.03
CA TRP A 117 -12.67 -4.66 13.58
C TRP A 117 -12.35 -6.09 13.16
N ASN A 118 -13.34 -6.79 12.61
CA ASN A 118 -13.24 -8.22 12.29
C ASN A 118 -12.91 -8.50 10.83
N GLN A 119 -12.82 -7.47 9.98
CA GLN A 119 -12.47 -7.62 8.56
C GLN A 119 -10.97 -7.36 8.36
N ASN A 120 -10.51 -7.41 7.12
CA ASN A 120 -9.09 -7.29 6.81
C ASN A 120 -8.54 -5.88 7.10
N LEU A 121 -7.23 -5.82 7.36
CA LEU A 121 -6.47 -4.59 7.55
C LEU A 121 -5.21 -4.59 6.68
N LEU A 122 -4.97 -3.45 6.04
CA LEU A 122 -3.68 -3.09 5.48
C LEU A 122 -3.01 -2.07 6.40
N THR A 123 -1.72 -2.22 6.69
CA THR A 123 -0.94 -1.19 7.37
C THR A 123 0.09 -0.58 6.43
N ASP A 124 0.17 0.75 6.41
CA ASP A 124 1.28 1.44 5.73
C ASP A 124 2.59 1.23 6.51
N SER A 125 3.73 1.59 5.92
CA SER A 125 5.03 1.41 6.58
C SER A 125 5.40 2.53 7.56
N GLY A 126 4.63 3.62 7.55
CA GLY A 126 4.93 4.87 8.23
C GLY A 126 5.79 5.85 7.42
N GLY A 127 6.43 5.42 6.32
CA GLY A 127 7.39 6.24 5.55
C GLY A 127 6.76 7.48 4.89
N PHE A 128 5.55 7.36 4.34
CA PHE A 128 4.88 8.50 3.67
C PHE A 128 4.53 9.64 4.64
N GLN A 129 4.18 9.35 5.89
CA GLN A 129 3.87 10.40 6.87
C GLN A 129 5.10 11.25 7.21
N MET A 130 6.29 10.67 7.06
CA MET A 130 7.56 11.36 7.23
C MET A 130 7.80 12.39 6.13
N VAL A 131 7.24 12.19 4.94
CA VAL A 131 7.29 13.16 3.82
C VAL A 131 6.64 14.48 4.24
N SER A 132 5.52 14.42 4.95
CA SER A 132 4.85 15.63 5.48
C SER A 132 5.60 16.32 6.62
N LEU A 133 6.60 15.64 7.20
CA LEU A 133 7.48 16.12 8.26
C LEU A 133 8.93 16.33 7.77
N LEU A 134 9.18 16.36 6.45
CA LEU A 134 10.52 16.31 5.83
C LEU A 134 11.54 17.32 6.39
N ALA A 135 11.09 18.50 6.81
CA ALA A 135 11.95 19.50 7.43
C ALA A 135 12.65 18.99 8.71
N LEU A 136 12.16 17.90 9.29
CA LEU A 136 12.60 17.29 10.53
C LEU A 136 13.12 15.86 10.36
N SER A 137 13.35 15.38 9.13
CA SER A 137 13.76 14.00 8.88
C SER A 137 15.06 13.87 8.08
N GLU A 138 15.90 12.91 8.47
CA GLU A 138 17.11 12.51 7.77
C GLU A 138 16.98 11.06 7.30
N VAL A 139 17.20 10.81 6.01
CA VAL A 139 17.16 9.46 5.43
C VAL A 139 18.56 8.96 5.19
N THR A 140 18.92 7.84 5.81
CA THR A 140 20.21 7.15 5.66
C THR A 140 19.98 5.71 5.21
N GLU A 141 21.03 4.91 4.99
CA GLU A 141 20.84 3.49 4.72
C GLU A 141 20.20 2.74 5.91
N GLU A 142 20.48 3.16 7.14
CA GLU A 142 19.96 2.51 8.36
C GLU A 142 18.43 2.58 8.44
N GLY A 143 17.86 3.71 8.03
CA GLY A 143 16.44 4.03 8.15
C GLY A 143 16.22 5.52 8.06
N VAL A 144 15.05 5.95 8.53
CA VAL A 144 14.68 7.37 8.58
C VAL A 144 14.70 7.86 10.03
N ARG A 145 15.55 8.85 10.33
CA ARG A 145 15.54 9.56 11.61
C ARG A 145 14.58 10.74 11.53
N PHE A 146 13.82 10.96 12.59
CA PHE A 146 12.91 12.10 12.68
C PHE A 146 12.62 12.45 14.14
N ARG A 147 12.16 13.67 14.37
CA ARG A 147 11.64 14.06 15.69
C ARG A 147 10.13 13.82 15.77
N SER A 148 9.71 13.18 16.85
CA SER A 148 8.30 13.03 17.18
C SER A 148 7.64 14.41 17.30
N PRO A 149 6.52 14.67 16.61
CA PRO A 149 5.78 15.92 16.75
C PRO A 149 5.05 16.02 18.10
N TYR A 150 5.00 14.95 18.88
CA TYR A 150 4.26 14.90 20.14
C TYR A 150 5.09 15.32 21.36
N ASP A 151 6.38 14.96 21.37
CA ASP A 151 7.29 15.14 22.52
C ASP A 151 8.73 15.49 22.09
N GLY A 152 9.01 15.58 20.79
CA GLY A 152 10.31 15.99 20.26
C GLY A 152 11.40 14.92 20.33
N THR A 153 11.10 13.71 20.79
CA THR A 153 12.09 12.62 20.85
C THR A 153 12.56 12.24 19.46
N GLU A 154 13.86 12.01 19.29
CA GLU A 154 14.40 11.49 18.05
C GLU A 154 14.12 9.99 17.94
N ILE A 155 13.61 9.59 16.78
CA ILE A 155 13.19 8.22 16.48
C ILE A 155 13.84 7.81 15.18
N LEU A 156 14.41 6.61 15.17
CA LEU A 156 14.88 5.93 13.97
C LEU A 156 13.87 4.87 13.57
N LEU A 157 13.23 5.06 12.42
CA LEU A 157 12.40 4.04 11.78
C LEU A 157 13.22 3.30 10.73
N SER A 158 13.74 2.13 11.09
CA SER A 158 14.38 1.21 10.15
C SER A 158 13.35 0.29 9.48
N PRO A 159 13.68 -0.35 8.34
CA PRO A 159 12.91 -1.46 7.76
C PRO A 159 12.49 -2.52 8.78
N GLU A 160 13.44 -2.98 9.62
CA GLU A 160 13.17 -4.00 10.65
C GLU A 160 12.17 -3.48 11.69
N LYS A 161 12.34 -2.23 12.14
CA LYS A 161 11.45 -1.66 13.15
C LYS A 161 10.04 -1.43 12.60
N SER A 162 9.92 -0.99 11.36
CA SER A 162 8.62 -0.83 10.69
C SER A 162 7.89 -2.18 10.60
N VAL A 163 8.58 -3.25 10.20
CA VAL A 163 7.98 -4.59 10.14
C VAL A 163 7.67 -5.15 11.53
N GLU A 164 8.52 -4.91 12.53
CA GLU A 164 8.26 -5.30 13.92
C GLU A 164 6.97 -4.66 14.45
N ILE A 165 6.78 -3.36 14.21
CA ILE A 165 5.55 -2.66 14.60
C ILE A 165 4.35 -3.28 13.86
N GLN A 166 4.42 -3.47 12.54
CA GLN A 166 3.34 -4.08 11.77
C GLN A 166 3.05 -5.54 12.20
N ASN A 167 4.06 -6.30 12.63
CA ASN A 167 3.87 -7.63 13.22
C ASN A 167 3.11 -7.57 14.56
N ALA A 168 3.36 -6.54 15.37
CA ALA A 168 2.63 -6.31 16.63
C ALA A 168 1.18 -5.83 16.37
N LEU A 169 0.98 -5.00 15.35
CA LEU A 169 -0.36 -4.56 14.91
C LEU A 169 -1.18 -5.73 14.36
N GLY A 170 -0.56 -6.70 13.69
CA GLY A 170 -1.25 -7.91 13.24
C GLY A 170 -2.14 -7.72 12.00
N SER A 171 -1.82 -6.74 11.14
CA SER A 171 -2.51 -6.52 9.85
C SER A 171 -2.35 -7.67 8.86
N ASP A 172 -3.35 -7.86 8.00
CA ASP A 172 -3.38 -8.89 6.95
C ASP A 172 -2.42 -8.60 5.80
N ILE A 173 -2.28 -7.31 5.48
CA ILE A 173 -1.31 -6.79 4.51
C ILE A 173 -0.44 -5.76 5.22
N MET A 174 0.87 -5.86 5.03
CA MET A 174 1.83 -4.88 5.52
C MET A 174 2.63 -4.31 4.37
N MET A 175 2.95 -3.03 4.44
CA MET A 175 3.77 -2.37 3.43
C MET A 175 5.23 -2.37 3.86
N GLN A 176 6.16 -2.59 2.91
CA GLN A 176 7.58 -2.38 3.18
C GLN A 176 7.85 -0.90 3.54
N LEU A 177 8.88 -0.65 4.35
CA LEU A 177 9.44 0.70 4.44
C LEU A 177 10.19 1.01 3.14
N ASP A 178 9.93 2.17 2.57
CA ASP A 178 10.55 2.68 1.35
C ASP A 178 11.08 4.11 1.54
N ASP A 179 12.01 4.51 0.68
CA ASP A 179 12.57 5.85 0.66
C ASP A 179 11.73 6.74 -0.26
N VAL A 180 10.74 7.41 0.33
CA VAL A 180 9.75 8.20 -0.40
C VAL A 180 10.30 9.58 -0.75
N VAL A 181 10.21 9.93 -2.03
CA VAL A 181 10.52 11.28 -2.54
C VAL A 181 9.27 11.89 -3.19
N SER A 182 9.24 13.22 -3.27
CA SER A 182 8.19 13.93 -4.03
C SER A 182 8.17 13.42 -5.48
N SER A 183 6.97 13.25 -6.06
CA SER A 183 6.83 12.84 -7.45
C SER A 183 7.43 13.85 -8.44
N THR A 184 7.49 15.13 -8.04
CA THR A 184 8.08 16.20 -8.84
C THR A 184 9.59 16.36 -8.66
N LEU A 185 10.20 15.61 -7.74
CA LEU A 185 11.66 15.63 -7.56
C LEU A 185 12.34 15.00 -8.77
N THR A 186 13.46 15.58 -9.19
CA THR A 186 14.29 15.07 -10.29
C THR A 186 15.75 14.91 -9.83
N GLY A 187 16.54 14.19 -10.63
CA GLY A 187 17.97 14.00 -10.39
C GLY A 187 18.33 12.78 -9.53
N SER A 188 19.61 12.72 -9.12
CA SER A 188 20.23 11.55 -8.48
C SER A 188 19.55 11.10 -7.18
N ARG A 189 18.83 11.99 -6.49
CA ARG A 189 18.10 11.65 -5.27
C ARG A 189 16.97 10.65 -5.52
N VAL A 190 16.33 10.69 -6.70
CA VAL A 190 15.27 9.75 -7.09
C VAL A 190 15.84 8.36 -7.34
N GLU A 191 16.99 8.30 -8.02
CA GLU A 191 17.71 7.06 -8.27
C GLU A 191 18.17 6.41 -6.96
N GLU A 192 18.75 7.19 -6.04
CA GLU A 192 19.15 6.67 -4.73
C GLU A 192 17.95 6.21 -3.90
N ALA A 193 16.83 6.95 -3.91
CA ALA A 193 15.59 6.50 -3.23
C ALA A 193 15.10 5.16 -3.76
N MET A 194 15.10 5.00 -5.08
CA MET A 194 14.71 3.75 -5.73
C MET A 194 15.65 2.61 -5.34
N HIS A 195 16.97 2.84 -5.39
CA HIS A 195 17.96 1.83 -5.02
C HIS A 195 17.90 1.44 -3.54
N ARG A 196 17.73 2.42 -2.65
CA ARG A 196 17.56 2.19 -1.22
C ARG A 196 16.28 1.41 -0.92
N SER A 197 15.18 1.75 -1.59
CA SER A 197 13.91 1.02 -1.45
C SER A 197 14.03 -0.45 -1.87
N ILE A 198 14.83 -0.76 -2.90
CA ILE A 198 15.14 -2.15 -3.29
C ILE A 198 15.91 -2.88 -2.17
N ARG A 199 16.94 -2.26 -1.60
CA ARG A 199 17.71 -2.86 -0.49
C ARG A 199 16.87 -3.03 0.77
N TRP A 200 16.01 -2.06 1.05
CA TRP A 200 15.10 -2.08 2.20
C TRP A 200 14.00 -3.13 2.08
N LEU A 201 13.58 -3.50 0.86
CA LEU A 201 12.68 -4.63 0.64
C LEU A 201 13.26 -5.93 1.22
N ASP A 202 14.53 -6.22 0.94
CA ASP A 202 15.18 -7.45 1.42
C ASP A 202 15.27 -7.50 2.95
N ARG A 203 15.49 -6.34 3.57
CA ARG A 203 15.46 -6.17 5.03
C ARG A 203 14.06 -6.36 5.61
N CYS A 204 13.03 -5.80 4.98
CA CYS A 204 11.63 -6.00 5.38
C CYS A 204 11.21 -7.46 5.26
N ILE A 205 11.58 -8.13 4.16
CA ILE A 205 11.32 -9.56 3.93
C ILE A 205 11.93 -10.40 5.05
N SER A 206 13.18 -10.12 5.41
CA SER A 206 13.92 -10.85 6.44
C SER A 206 13.36 -10.59 7.85
N ALA A 207 12.84 -9.38 8.09
CA ALA A 207 12.27 -9.00 9.38
C ALA A 207 10.86 -9.54 9.64
N ASN A 208 10.11 -9.93 8.61
CA ASN A 208 8.72 -10.38 8.77
C ASN A 208 8.67 -11.76 9.45
N ARG A 209 8.22 -11.76 10.72
CA ARG A 209 8.14 -12.97 11.55
C ARG A 209 6.88 -13.80 11.33
N ARG A 210 5.94 -13.33 10.53
CA ARG A 210 4.61 -13.94 10.33
C ARG A 210 4.20 -14.02 8.84
N PRO A 211 5.06 -14.53 7.94
CA PRO A 211 4.77 -14.55 6.50
C PRO A 211 3.58 -15.46 6.12
N ASP A 212 3.21 -16.39 7.01
CA ASP A 212 2.06 -17.29 6.91
C ASP A 212 0.72 -16.63 7.29
N ARG A 213 0.75 -15.38 7.78
CA ARG A 213 -0.46 -14.61 8.18
C ARG A 213 -0.46 -13.18 7.67
N GLN A 214 0.69 -12.54 7.57
CA GLN A 214 0.81 -11.13 7.21
C GLN A 214 1.61 -10.98 5.92
N ASN A 215 0.95 -10.39 4.92
CA ASN A 215 1.41 -10.37 3.55
C ASN A 215 2.18 -9.08 3.26
N LEU A 216 3.51 -9.18 3.09
CA LEU A 216 4.37 -8.02 2.84
C LEU A 216 4.35 -7.59 1.38
N PHE A 217 3.84 -6.40 1.09
CA PHE A 217 3.85 -5.83 -0.25
C PHE A 217 5.10 -5.00 -0.50
N ALA A 218 5.72 -5.22 -1.66
CA ALA A 218 6.80 -4.38 -2.16
C ALA A 218 6.22 -3.08 -2.75
N ILE A 219 6.93 -1.96 -2.63
CA ILE A 219 6.51 -0.65 -3.17
C ILE A 219 7.44 -0.26 -4.31
N ILE A 220 6.88 -0.24 -5.52
CA ILE A 220 7.58 0.19 -6.72
C ILE A 220 7.77 1.71 -6.69
N GLN A 221 9.04 2.12 -6.75
CA GLN A 221 9.50 3.52 -6.77
C GLN A 221 10.11 3.89 -8.14
N GLY A 222 10.79 5.04 -8.21
CA GLY A 222 11.42 5.55 -9.44
C GLY A 222 10.86 6.89 -9.94
N GLY A 223 9.96 7.52 -9.17
CA GLY A 223 9.38 8.83 -9.51
C GLY A 223 8.65 8.81 -10.86
N LEU A 224 8.80 9.89 -11.63
CA LEU A 224 8.27 10.06 -12.99
C LEU A 224 9.26 9.64 -14.09
N ASP A 225 10.34 8.95 -13.73
CA ASP A 225 11.35 8.45 -14.67
C ASP A 225 11.01 7.01 -15.09
N PRO A 226 10.66 6.75 -16.37
CA PRO A 226 10.30 5.42 -16.83
C PRO A 226 11.48 4.43 -16.76
N VAL A 227 12.72 4.89 -16.85
CA VAL A 227 13.92 4.03 -16.78
C VAL A 227 14.11 3.56 -15.34
N LEU A 228 14.07 4.48 -14.37
CA LEU A 228 14.22 4.14 -12.96
C LEU A 228 13.06 3.27 -12.46
N ARG A 229 11.82 3.58 -12.88
CA ARG A 229 10.65 2.77 -12.53
C ARG A 229 10.71 1.37 -13.12
N SER A 230 11.16 1.23 -14.37
CA SER A 230 11.40 -0.07 -15.01
C SER A 230 12.46 -0.89 -14.27
N LYS A 231 13.58 -0.26 -13.89
CA LYS A 231 14.64 -0.89 -13.11
C LYS A 231 14.14 -1.35 -11.73
N CYS A 232 13.33 -0.53 -11.06
CA CYS A 232 12.72 -0.89 -9.78
C CYS A 232 11.79 -2.11 -9.91
N LEU A 233 10.95 -2.14 -10.94
CA LEU A 233 10.09 -3.29 -11.26
C LEU A 233 10.93 -4.54 -11.47
N GLU A 234 11.91 -4.49 -12.38
CA GLU A 234 12.77 -5.62 -12.73
C GLU A 234 13.52 -6.19 -11.51
N GLU A 235 14.00 -5.34 -10.61
CA GLU A 235 14.68 -5.78 -9.40
C GLU A 235 13.72 -6.33 -8.33
N MET A 236 12.63 -5.64 -8.04
CA MET A 236 11.71 -6.05 -6.97
C MET A 236 10.91 -7.30 -7.32
N THR A 237 10.56 -7.52 -8.60
CA THR A 237 9.84 -8.72 -9.03
C THR A 237 10.68 -9.99 -8.99
N LYS A 238 12.00 -9.90 -8.77
CA LYS A 238 12.84 -11.07 -8.47
C LYS A 238 12.54 -11.68 -7.10
N ARG A 239 11.91 -10.91 -6.20
CA ARG A 239 11.48 -11.40 -4.89
C ARG A 239 10.04 -11.90 -4.98
N ASP A 240 9.80 -13.13 -4.53
CA ASP A 240 8.45 -13.67 -4.42
C ASP A 240 7.73 -13.07 -3.21
N VAL A 241 7.17 -11.87 -3.41
CA VAL A 241 6.29 -11.19 -2.46
C VAL A 241 4.81 -11.45 -2.79
N PRO A 242 3.90 -11.42 -1.79
CA PRO A 242 2.48 -11.67 -2.01
C PRO A 242 1.77 -10.61 -2.86
N GLY A 243 2.31 -9.39 -2.99
CA GLY A 243 1.68 -8.31 -3.75
C GLY A 243 2.60 -7.11 -3.95
N PHE A 244 2.17 -6.20 -4.82
CA PHE A 244 2.95 -5.02 -5.19
C PHE A 244 2.10 -3.76 -5.10
N ALA A 245 2.71 -2.70 -4.57
CA ALA A 245 2.17 -1.37 -4.59
C ALA A 245 2.93 -0.47 -5.57
N ILE A 246 2.23 0.53 -6.09
CA ILE A 246 2.75 1.58 -6.96
C ILE A 246 2.84 2.84 -6.10
N GLY A 247 4.05 3.19 -5.69
CA GLY A 247 4.32 4.33 -4.82
C GLY A 247 4.95 5.52 -5.54
N GLY A 248 5.16 6.61 -4.78
CA GLY A 248 5.86 7.82 -5.25
C GLY A 248 5.09 8.61 -6.31
N LEU A 249 3.75 8.48 -6.34
CA LEU A 249 2.84 9.16 -7.25
C LEU A 249 1.75 9.92 -6.47
N SER A 250 0.93 10.70 -7.18
CA SER A 250 -0.13 11.57 -6.66
C SER A 250 0.35 12.69 -5.74
N GLY A 251 1.56 13.20 -6.00
CA GLY A 251 2.25 14.22 -5.22
C GLY A 251 2.30 15.63 -5.84
N GLY A 252 1.72 15.82 -7.03
CA GLY A 252 1.65 17.12 -7.71
C GLY A 252 1.98 17.09 -9.20
N GLU A 253 2.24 15.91 -9.76
CA GLU A 253 2.51 15.70 -11.17
C GLU A 253 1.28 15.91 -12.08
N SER A 254 1.53 16.07 -13.38
CA SER A 254 0.45 16.09 -14.37
C SER A 254 -0.22 14.72 -14.52
N LYS A 255 -1.51 14.71 -14.91
CA LYS A 255 -2.26 13.47 -15.16
C LYS A 255 -1.64 12.60 -16.26
N GLU A 256 -1.04 13.24 -17.27
CA GLU A 256 -0.36 12.53 -18.34
C GLU A 256 0.86 11.74 -17.82
N GLN A 257 1.72 12.38 -17.01
CA GLN A 257 2.88 11.70 -16.43
C GLN A 257 2.45 10.62 -15.45
N PHE A 258 1.47 10.92 -14.59
CA PHE A 258 0.89 9.98 -13.64
C PHE A 258 0.39 8.70 -14.32
N TRP A 259 -0.49 8.82 -15.33
CA TRP A 259 -1.04 7.66 -16.04
C TRP A 259 0.01 6.87 -16.81
N LYS A 260 1.04 7.52 -17.37
CA LYS A 260 2.17 6.83 -18.02
C LYS A 260 2.92 5.94 -17.02
N MET A 261 3.18 6.44 -15.81
CA MET A 261 3.88 5.67 -14.77
C MET A 261 3.02 4.53 -14.19
N VAL A 262 1.71 4.76 -14.01
CA VAL A 262 0.77 3.70 -13.62
C VAL A 262 0.73 2.62 -14.70
N THR A 263 0.57 3.00 -15.97
CA THR A 263 0.56 2.08 -17.12
C THR A 263 1.81 1.21 -17.14
N LEU A 264 3.00 1.85 -17.13
CA LEU A 264 4.29 1.17 -17.12
C LEU A 264 4.40 0.15 -15.97
N SER A 265 3.94 0.51 -14.78
CA SER A 265 3.98 -0.39 -13.62
C SER A 265 3.06 -1.60 -13.82
N THR A 266 1.79 -1.35 -14.16
CA THR A 266 0.78 -2.41 -14.34
C THR A 266 1.08 -3.36 -15.49
N ASP A 267 1.82 -2.92 -16.52
CA ASP A 267 2.21 -3.77 -17.66
C ASP A 267 3.30 -4.77 -17.30
N ARG A 268 4.13 -4.46 -16.29
CA ARG A 268 5.28 -5.27 -15.89
C ARG A 268 5.08 -6.02 -14.58
N LEU A 269 4.10 -5.62 -13.78
CA LEU A 269 3.78 -6.31 -12.52
C LEU A 269 3.14 -7.68 -12.80
N PRO A 270 3.52 -8.73 -12.03
CA PRO A 270 3.02 -10.08 -12.25
C PRO A 270 1.49 -10.14 -12.20
N ARG A 271 0.89 -10.91 -13.12
CA ARG A 271 -0.57 -10.95 -13.28
C ARG A 271 -1.23 -11.61 -12.07
N GLU A 272 -0.62 -12.63 -11.50
CA GLU A 272 -1.15 -13.41 -10.38
C GLU A 272 -1.06 -12.72 -9.02
N LYS A 273 -0.52 -11.48 -8.96
CA LYS A 273 -0.36 -10.71 -7.73
C LYS A 273 -1.24 -9.46 -7.76
N PRO A 274 -1.78 -9.00 -6.60
CA PRO A 274 -2.57 -7.77 -6.52
C PRO A 274 -1.70 -6.53 -6.73
N ARG A 275 -2.31 -5.50 -7.33
CA ARG A 275 -1.67 -4.24 -7.70
C ARG A 275 -2.33 -3.08 -6.95
N TYR A 276 -1.64 -2.55 -5.96
CA TYR A 276 -2.15 -1.49 -5.09
C TYR A 276 -1.61 -0.11 -5.49
N LEU A 277 -2.48 0.82 -5.89
CA LEU A 277 -2.09 2.20 -6.19
C LEU A 277 -2.30 3.09 -4.96
N MET A 278 -1.20 3.54 -4.37
CA MET A 278 -1.20 4.22 -3.07
C MET A 278 -1.67 5.68 -3.19
N GLY A 279 -2.55 6.11 -2.29
CA GLY A 279 -2.91 7.52 -2.09
C GLY A 279 -3.86 8.15 -3.12
N VAL A 280 -4.49 7.35 -3.99
CA VAL A 280 -5.41 7.83 -5.03
C VAL A 280 -6.86 7.75 -4.58
N GLY A 281 -7.61 8.86 -4.67
CA GLY A 281 -9.00 8.90 -4.18
C GLY A 281 -10.00 9.71 -4.98
N TYR A 282 -9.61 10.39 -6.06
CA TYR A 282 -10.59 11.06 -6.92
C TYR A 282 -11.31 10.02 -7.78
N ALA A 283 -12.64 10.09 -7.84
CA ALA A 283 -13.46 9.09 -8.53
C ALA A 283 -13.03 8.83 -9.99
N THR A 284 -12.70 9.88 -10.73
CA THR A 284 -12.19 9.77 -12.11
C THR A 284 -10.86 9.02 -12.19
N ASP A 285 -9.96 9.27 -11.23
CA ASP A 285 -8.67 8.58 -11.20
C ASP A 285 -8.84 7.10 -10.85
N LEU A 286 -9.75 6.77 -9.94
CA LEU A 286 -10.07 5.38 -9.60
C LEU A 286 -10.52 4.62 -10.85
N VAL A 287 -11.49 5.17 -11.60
CA VAL A 287 -12.00 4.51 -12.83
C VAL A 287 -10.90 4.35 -13.88
N VAL A 288 -10.10 5.39 -14.13
CA VAL A 288 -9.00 5.32 -15.10
C VAL A 288 -7.95 4.30 -14.65
N CYS A 289 -7.51 4.34 -13.41
CA CYS A 289 -6.48 3.44 -12.90
C CYS A 289 -6.95 1.98 -12.82
N VAL A 290 -8.25 1.73 -12.60
CA VAL A 290 -8.84 0.40 -12.78
C VAL A 290 -8.71 -0.04 -14.24
N ALA A 291 -9.05 0.81 -15.21
CA ALA A 291 -8.87 0.52 -16.64
C ALA A 291 -7.38 0.31 -17.01
N LEU A 292 -6.46 0.91 -16.26
CA LEU A 292 -5.01 0.67 -16.38
C LEU A 292 -4.54 -0.60 -15.66
N GLY A 293 -5.38 -1.27 -14.87
CA GLY A 293 -5.09 -2.59 -14.28
C GLY A 293 -4.67 -2.56 -12.81
N CYS A 294 -5.02 -1.51 -12.07
CA CYS A 294 -4.90 -1.46 -10.61
C CYS A 294 -6.09 -2.14 -9.91
N ASP A 295 -5.82 -2.82 -8.79
CA ASP A 295 -6.79 -3.63 -8.03
C ASP A 295 -7.21 -2.97 -6.71
N MET A 296 -6.32 -2.20 -6.08
CA MET A 296 -6.54 -1.64 -4.74
C MET A 296 -6.17 -0.17 -4.73
N PHE A 297 -6.89 0.61 -3.93
CA PHE A 297 -6.70 2.05 -3.75
C PHE A 297 -6.95 2.44 -2.30
N ASP A 298 -6.39 3.56 -1.86
CA ASP A 298 -6.72 4.17 -0.58
C ASP A 298 -6.68 5.69 -0.70
N CYS A 299 -7.52 6.38 0.07
CA CYS A 299 -7.38 7.82 0.22
C CYS A 299 -8.14 8.36 1.41
N VAL A 300 -7.60 9.42 2.02
CA VAL A 300 -8.31 10.21 3.03
C VAL A 300 -9.35 11.16 2.42
N PHE A 301 -9.35 11.38 1.10
CA PHE A 301 -10.17 12.40 0.42
C PHE A 301 -11.66 12.32 0.80
N PRO A 302 -12.32 11.15 0.71
CA PRO A 302 -13.67 10.93 1.22
C PRO A 302 -13.98 11.48 2.61
N THR A 303 -13.28 10.98 3.62
CA THR A 303 -13.56 11.29 5.03
C THR A 303 -13.09 12.70 5.36
N ARG A 304 -12.06 13.21 4.68
CA ARG A 304 -11.58 14.57 4.83
C ARG A 304 -12.58 15.58 4.27
N THR A 305 -13.06 15.39 3.04
CA THR A 305 -13.96 16.34 2.37
C THR A 305 -15.34 16.38 3.04
N ALA A 306 -15.82 15.22 3.51
CA ALA A 306 -17.00 15.09 4.35
C ALA A 306 -16.96 16.02 5.58
N ARG A 307 -15.85 16.01 6.33
CA ARG A 307 -15.67 16.90 7.50
C ARG A 307 -15.67 18.39 7.12
N PHE A 308 -15.29 18.72 5.89
CA PHE A 308 -15.37 20.09 5.38
C PHE A 308 -16.76 20.46 4.86
N GLY A 309 -17.73 19.54 4.88
CA GLY A 309 -19.12 19.77 4.48
C GLY A 309 -19.35 19.55 2.99
N SER A 310 -18.54 18.71 2.34
CA SER A 310 -18.75 18.30 0.96
C SER A 310 -19.20 16.84 0.91
N ALA A 311 -20.27 16.57 0.16
CA ALA A 311 -20.71 15.22 -0.17
C ALA A 311 -20.30 14.84 -1.60
N LEU A 312 -19.90 13.59 -1.78
CA LEU A 312 -19.66 12.99 -3.09
C LEU A 312 -20.97 12.35 -3.55
N VAL A 313 -21.42 12.69 -4.75
CA VAL A 313 -22.63 12.16 -5.39
C VAL A 313 -22.31 11.80 -6.85
N PRO A 314 -23.14 10.99 -7.53
CA PRO A 314 -22.87 10.59 -8.92
C PRO A 314 -22.70 11.77 -9.89
N THR A 315 -23.36 12.89 -9.63
CA THR A 315 -23.28 14.13 -10.42
C THR A 315 -22.09 15.03 -10.06
N GLY A 316 -21.25 14.63 -9.11
CA GLY A 316 -20.07 15.36 -8.67
C GLY A 316 -20.05 15.67 -7.18
N ASN A 317 -19.63 16.88 -6.80
CA ASN A 317 -19.46 17.25 -5.40
C ASN A 317 -20.51 18.29 -4.98
N LEU A 318 -21.28 17.98 -3.94
CA LEU A 318 -22.20 18.92 -3.30
C LEU A 318 -21.52 19.63 -2.13
N GLN A 319 -21.59 20.96 -2.11
CA GLN A 319 -21.10 21.78 -1.01
C GLN A 319 -22.25 22.09 -0.05
N LEU A 320 -22.45 21.23 0.94
CA LEU A 320 -23.63 21.24 1.82
C LEU A 320 -23.73 22.49 2.71
N LYS A 321 -22.63 23.23 2.86
CA LYS A 321 -22.60 24.53 3.56
C LYS A 321 -23.20 25.69 2.76
N LYS A 322 -23.57 25.50 1.49
CA LYS A 322 -24.19 26.56 0.67
C LYS A 322 -25.60 26.89 1.17
N LYS A 323 -25.96 28.17 1.20
CA LYS A 323 -27.28 28.67 1.66
C LYS A 323 -28.47 28.00 0.96
N GLN A 324 -28.33 27.62 -0.31
CA GLN A 324 -29.38 26.94 -1.07
C GLN A 324 -29.87 25.64 -0.42
N PHE A 325 -29.02 24.97 0.37
CA PHE A 325 -29.37 23.71 1.03
C PHE A 325 -29.98 23.92 2.43
N ALA A 326 -29.98 25.14 2.98
CA ALA A 326 -30.38 25.40 4.38
C ALA A 326 -31.83 25.01 4.73
N LYS A 327 -32.69 24.83 3.73
CA LYS A 327 -34.08 24.36 3.87
C LYS A 327 -34.38 23.16 2.96
N ASP A 328 -33.34 22.51 2.45
CA ASP A 328 -33.47 21.33 1.58
C ASP A 328 -33.52 20.07 2.46
N PHE A 329 -34.67 19.39 2.45
CA PHE A 329 -34.92 18.17 3.24
C PHE A 329 -34.77 16.89 2.41
N ARG A 330 -34.41 17.02 1.13
CA ARG A 330 -34.14 15.86 0.28
C ARG A 330 -32.89 15.12 0.77
N PRO A 331 -32.77 13.81 0.48
CA PRO A 331 -31.51 13.12 0.69
C PRO A 331 -30.37 13.75 -0.10
N ILE A 332 -29.14 13.48 0.34
CA ILE A 332 -27.93 13.85 -0.41
C ILE A 332 -27.93 13.18 -1.80
N ASP A 333 -28.41 11.94 -1.87
CA ASP A 333 -28.57 11.17 -3.11
C ASP A 333 -29.83 10.30 -3.01
N GLU A 334 -30.74 10.41 -3.99
CA GLU A 334 -31.98 9.64 -4.07
C GLU A 334 -31.76 8.17 -4.44
N ALA A 335 -30.67 7.87 -5.15
CA ALA A 335 -30.29 6.51 -5.53
C ALA A 335 -29.55 5.76 -4.41
N CYS A 336 -29.14 6.47 -3.35
CA CYS A 336 -28.55 5.84 -2.19
C CYS A 336 -29.65 5.14 -1.38
N THR A 337 -29.80 3.83 -1.59
CA THR A 337 -30.85 3.02 -0.95
C THR A 337 -30.82 3.12 0.58
N PRO A 338 -31.99 3.22 1.25
CA PRO A 338 -32.05 3.18 2.69
C PRO A 338 -31.72 1.77 3.22
N GLY A 339 -30.54 1.59 3.81
CA GLY A 339 -30.15 0.40 4.58
C GLY A 339 -29.50 0.82 5.91
N PRO A 340 -29.10 -0.10 6.80
CA PRO A 340 -28.31 0.29 7.99
C PRO A 340 -27.03 1.07 7.61
N SER A 341 -26.52 0.86 6.41
CA SER A 341 -25.44 1.57 5.69
C SER A 341 -25.76 3.02 5.30
N SER A 342 -27.05 3.37 5.23
CA SER A 342 -27.55 4.70 4.89
C SER A 342 -28.03 5.48 6.12
N MET A 343 -27.76 4.99 7.33
CA MET A 343 -28.05 5.75 8.55
C MET A 343 -27.06 6.92 8.67
N LEU A 344 -27.37 7.98 7.93
CA LEU A 344 -27.12 9.39 8.23
C LEU A 344 -28.01 10.23 7.30
N TYR A 345 -29.33 10.00 7.37
CA TYR A 345 -30.28 11.00 6.87
C TYR A 345 -30.38 12.13 7.89
N TYR A 346 -30.14 13.36 7.44
CA TYR A 346 -31.06 14.50 7.46
C TYR A 346 -30.33 15.84 7.61
N THR A 347 -30.63 16.71 6.64
CA THR A 347 -30.62 18.18 6.70
C THR A 347 -29.29 18.90 6.81
N ALA A 348 -29.14 19.92 5.94
CA ALA A 348 -28.14 20.97 6.05
C ALA A 348 -28.28 21.85 7.33
N THR A 349 -29.19 21.51 8.25
CA THR A 349 -29.43 22.23 9.51
C THR A 349 -28.91 21.52 10.76
N THR A 350 -28.32 20.32 10.67
CA THR A 350 -27.66 19.69 11.83
C THR A 350 -26.20 19.34 11.55
N ARG A 351 -25.31 20.00 12.30
CA ARG A 351 -23.87 19.75 12.32
C ARG A 351 -23.58 18.31 12.80
N LEU A 352 -23.29 17.37 11.90
CA LEU A 352 -22.57 16.10 12.12
C LEU A 352 -22.18 15.45 10.76
N PRO A 353 -21.13 14.61 10.69
CA PRO A 353 -20.37 14.37 9.46
C PRO A 353 -21.04 13.40 8.47
N CYS A 354 -21.17 13.81 7.22
CA CYS A 354 -21.62 12.98 6.10
C CYS A 354 -20.63 11.85 5.81
N ILE A 355 -21.11 10.64 5.51
CA ILE A 355 -20.27 9.52 5.10
C ILE A 355 -20.66 9.13 3.67
N MET A 356 -19.65 8.81 2.87
CA MET A 356 -19.75 8.38 1.48
C MET A 356 -20.73 7.22 1.28
N SER A 357 -21.51 7.31 0.20
CA SER A 357 -21.90 6.14 -0.58
C SER A 357 -21.03 6.10 -1.83
N LEU A 358 -20.08 5.18 -1.90
CA LEU A 358 -19.56 4.70 -3.18
C LEU A 358 -20.45 3.51 -3.53
N CYS A 359 -21.44 3.72 -4.38
CA CYS A 359 -22.32 2.65 -4.85
C CYS A 359 -21.48 1.49 -5.40
N THR A 360 -21.41 0.39 -4.65
CA THR A 360 -21.08 -0.94 -5.20
C THR A 360 -22.33 -1.39 -5.95
N THR A 361 -22.46 -1.00 -7.21
CA THR A 361 -23.47 -1.61 -8.08
C THR A 361 -23.09 -3.07 -8.30
N SER A 362 -24.04 -3.96 -8.00
CA SER A 362 -23.99 -5.38 -8.34
C SER A 362 -23.68 -5.58 -9.83
N PRO A 363 -22.94 -6.63 -10.22
CA PRO A 363 -22.59 -6.88 -11.60
C PRO A 363 -23.81 -7.40 -12.36
N THR A 364 -24.68 -6.51 -12.84
CA THR A 364 -25.65 -6.84 -13.89
C THR A 364 -25.07 -6.43 -15.22
N SER A 365 -24.53 -7.43 -15.92
CA SER A 365 -24.35 -7.53 -17.38
C SER A 365 -23.67 -6.35 -18.10
N CYS A 366 -22.36 -6.49 -18.31
CA CYS A 366 -21.74 -5.99 -19.55
C CYS A 366 -21.96 -7.08 -20.62
N SER A 367 -23.00 -6.92 -21.43
CA SER A 367 -23.16 -7.60 -22.73
C SER A 367 -22.47 -6.84 -23.84
#